data_AF-A0A0K2TWG3-F1
#
_entry.id   AF-A0A0K2TWG3-F1
#
_cell.length_a   1.000
_cell.length_b   1.000
_cell.length_c   1.000
_cell.angle_alpha   90.00
_cell.angle_beta   90.00
_cell.angle_gamma   90.00
#
_symmetry.space_group_name_H-M   'P 1'
#
loop_
_entity.id
_entity.type
_entity.pdbx_description
1 polymer ?
#
loop_
_entity_poly.entity_id
_entity_poly.type
_entity_poly.pdbx_seq_one_letter_code
_entity_poly.pdbx_strand_id
1 'polypeptide(L)'
;MWSLLVLVIPLTFSNFVYSFSTVLYPSCGSSPLKQRRGCTPNSNRIANGVETEDGEIPWQVSIIIGYNGIPEVGSCGGSIISINSVLSAAHCFDAVTVSNVQYYYDIETTSVYAGGNGDKRSGTKLEIKKIVVHPR
;
A
#
# COMPACT_ATOMS: atom_id res chain seq x y z
N MET A 1 -32.84 -23.56 -44.02
CA MET A 1 -31.71 -23.04 -44.83
C MET A 1 -31.83 -21.53 -44.89
N TRP A 2 -31.17 -20.83 -43.98
CA TRP A 2 -30.94 -19.39 -44.07
C TRP A 2 -29.41 -19.23 -44.16
N SER A 3 -28.91 -18.86 -45.33
CA SER A 3 -27.49 -18.57 -45.50
C SER A 3 -27.20 -17.19 -44.94
N LEU A 4 -26.58 -17.17 -43.75
CA LEU A 4 -25.95 -15.97 -43.20
C LEU A 4 -24.72 -15.62 -44.06
N LEU A 5 -24.80 -14.53 -44.81
CA LEU A 5 -23.63 -13.86 -45.37
C LEU A 5 -22.97 -13.04 -44.25
N VAL A 6 -21.94 -13.61 -43.62
CA VAL A 6 -21.06 -12.87 -42.70
C VAL A 6 -20.06 -12.11 -43.55
N LEU A 7 -20.29 -10.80 -43.73
CA LEU A 7 -19.31 -9.87 -44.28
C LEU A 7 -18.24 -9.62 -43.21
N VAL A 8 -17.16 -10.41 -43.25
CA VAL A 8 -15.95 -10.13 -42.49
C VAL A 8 -15.26 -8.96 -43.16
N ILE A 9 -15.52 -7.74 -42.69
CA ILE A 9 -14.70 -6.57 -43.03
C ILE A 9 -13.44 -6.69 -42.17
N PRO A 10 -12.25 -6.90 -42.76
CA PRO A 10 -11.01 -6.86 -41.99
C PRO A 10 -10.76 -5.38 -41.68
N LEU A 11 -11.33 -4.90 -40.56
CA LEU A 11 -10.86 -3.67 -39.94
C LEU A 11 -9.45 -3.99 -39.46
N THR A 12 -8.50 -3.55 -40.29
CA THR A 12 -7.08 -3.41 -40.04
C THR A 12 -6.75 -3.47 -38.55
N PHE A 13 -6.05 -4.53 -38.15
CA PHE A 13 -5.32 -4.65 -36.90
C PHE A 13 -4.43 -3.42 -36.70
N SER A 14 -4.94 -2.35 -36.09
CA SER A 14 -4.11 -1.21 -35.73
C SER A 14 -4.67 -0.32 -34.61
N ASN A 15 -5.63 -0.79 -33.80
CA ASN A 15 -6.08 0.01 -32.64
C ASN A 15 -6.35 -0.78 -31.35
N PHE A 16 -6.03 -2.08 -31.31
CA PHE A 16 -6.18 -2.84 -30.05
C PHE A 16 -4.95 -2.74 -29.13
N VAL A 17 -3.89 -2.03 -29.52
CA VAL A 17 -2.62 -1.98 -28.75
C VAL A 17 -2.19 -0.54 -28.49
N TYR A 18 -3.03 0.32 -27.91
CA TYR A 18 -2.56 1.64 -27.41
C TYR A 18 -3.27 2.15 -26.14
N SER A 19 -3.98 1.31 -25.40
CA SER A 19 -4.53 1.70 -24.08
C SER A 19 -4.10 0.81 -22.93
N PHE A 20 -3.02 0.03 -23.09
CA PHE A 20 -2.16 -0.23 -21.95
C PHE A 20 -1.18 0.92 -21.88
N SER A 21 -1.63 2.06 -21.35
CA SER A 21 -0.71 2.94 -20.64
C SER A 21 -0.11 2.08 -19.53
N THR A 22 0.97 1.36 -19.82
CA THR A 22 1.96 1.10 -18.80
C THR A 22 2.39 2.48 -18.37
N VAL A 23 1.77 3.01 -17.31
CA VAL A 23 2.27 4.16 -16.58
C VAL A 23 3.67 3.73 -16.19
N LEU A 24 4.63 4.12 -17.02
CA LEU A 24 6.04 3.88 -16.82
C LEU A 24 6.37 4.83 -15.67
N TYR A 25 6.19 4.37 -14.43
CA TYR A 25 6.66 5.13 -13.27
C TYR A 25 8.14 5.36 -13.51
N PRO A 26 8.59 6.60 -13.77
CA PRO A 26 9.93 6.87 -14.28
C PRO A 26 11.04 6.45 -13.30
N SER A 27 10.65 6.15 -12.06
CA SER A 27 11.48 5.72 -10.96
C SER A 27 10.59 5.19 -9.85
N CYS A 28 11.01 4.12 -9.16
CA CYS A 28 10.42 3.76 -7.88
C CYS A 28 10.77 4.81 -6.81
N GLY A 29 9.93 4.97 -5.79
CA GLY A 29 10.20 5.89 -4.68
C GLY A 29 10.15 7.39 -5.02
N SER A 30 9.69 7.76 -6.21
CA SER A 30 9.39 9.15 -6.57
C SER A 30 7.89 9.39 -6.46
N SER A 31 7.50 10.39 -5.67
CA SER A 31 6.11 10.80 -5.57
C SER A 31 5.63 11.33 -6.92
N PRO A 32 4.46 10.88 -7.43
CA PRO A 32 3.88 11.42 -8.66
C PRO A 32 3.45 12.89 -8.48
N LEU A 33 3.09 13.29 -7.25
CA LEU A 33 2.78 14.66 -6.88
C LEU A 33 4.00 15.28 -6.18
N LYS A 34 5.02 15.66 -6.97
CA LYS A 34 6.22 16.30 -6.42
C LYS A 34 5.91 17.73 -5.95
N GLN A 35 5.36 17.87 -4.75
CA GLN A 35 5.09 19.18 -4.15
C GLN A 35 6.09 19.49 -3.05
N ARG A 36 6.74 20.65 -3.15
CA ARG A 36 7.66 21.17 -2.11
C ARG A 36 6.89 21.84 -0.96
N ARG A 37 5.68 21.37 -0.64
CA ARG A 37 4.88 21.94 0.45
C ARG A 37 5.58 21.65 1.78
N GLY A 38 5.63 22.65 2.66
CA GLY A 38 6.40 22.56 3.91
C GLY A 38 7.93 22.58 3.75
N CYS A 39 8.47 22.63 2.53
CA CYS A 39 9.91 22.77 2.31
C CYS A 39 10.31 24.25 2.40
N THR A 40 11.21 24.58 3.33
CA THR A 40 11.82 25.91 3.42
C THR A 40 13.12 25.92 2.60
N PRO A 41 13.23 26.69 1.50
CA PRO A 41 14.32 26.56 0.52
C PRO A 41 15.75 26.75 1.05
N ASN A 42 15.91 27.30 2.25
CA ASN A 42 17.19 27.59 2.90
C ASN A 42 17.36 26.88 4.25
N SER A 43 16.54 25.87 4.55
CA SER A 43 16.64 25.05 5.74
C SER A 43 17.07 23.63 5.36
N ASN A 44 18.09 23.10 6.02
CA ASN A 44 18.44 21.68 5.94
C ASN A 44 17.59 20.81 6.87
N ARG A 45 16.60 21.41 7.55
CA ARG A 45 15.72 20.75 8.50
C ARG A 45 14.32 20.66 7.93
N ILE A 46 13.76 19.46 7.95
CA ILE A 46 12.33 19.22 7.78
C ILE A 46 11.66 19.48 9.13
N ALA A 47 10.80 20.49 9.20
CA ALA A 47 10.04 20.85 10.38
C ALA A 47 8.62 21.25 9.95
N ASN A 48 7.62 21.00 10.81
CA ASN A 48 6.20 21.25 10.54
C ASN A 48 5.69 20.48 9.32
N GLY A 49 5.43 19.19 9.50
CA GLY A 49 4.82 18.35 8.47
C GLY A 49 3.52 18.96 7.95
N VAL A 50 3.26 18.74 6.66
CA VAL A 50 2.01 19.12 6.00
C VAL A 50 1.21 17.85 5.70
N GLU A 51 -0.11 17.96 5.72
CA GLU A 51 -0.98 16.87 5.30
C GLU A 51 -0.73 16.54 3.82
N THR A 52 -0.64 15.25 3.51
CA THR A 52 -0.38 14.75 2.16
C THR A 52 -1.65 14.78 1.32
N GLU A 53 -1.53 15.11 0.04
CA GLU A 53 -2.62 14.90 -0.92
C GLU A 53 -2.82 13.41 -1.24
N ASP A 54 -4.01 13.08 -1.75
CA ASP A 54 -4.31 11.73 -2.22
C ASP A 54 -3.32 11.32 -3.32
N GLY A 55 -2.67 10.17 -3.13
CA GLY A 55 -1.67 9.65 -4.05
C GLY A 55 -0.30 10.34 -4.00
N GLU A 56 -0.08 11.30 -3.08
CA GLU A 56 1.23 11.96 -2.93
C GLU A 56 2.29 10.96 -2.46
N ILE A 57 1.97 10.08 -1.51
CA ILE A 57 2.89 9.03 -1.03
C ILE A 57 2.26 7.66 -1.31
N PRO A 58 2.29 7.18 -2.58
CA PRO A 58 1.49 6.03 -3.00
C PRO A 58 1.97 4.70 -2.42
N TRP A 59 3.19 4.64 -1.90
CA TRP A 59 3.73 3.45 -1.22
C TRP A 59 3.39 3.40 0.27
N GLN A 60 2.86 4.46 0.88
CA GLN A 60 2.55 4.47 2.31
C GLN A 60 1.38 3.53 2.61
N VAL A 61 1.54 2.74 3.67
CA VAL A 61 0.45 1.92 4.22
C VAL A 61 0.35 2.09 5.73
N SER A 62 -0.86 1.87 6.24
CA SER A 62 -1.14 1.72 7.65
C SER A 62 -1.35 0.23 7.96
N ILE A 63 -0.69 -0.26 9.00
CA ILE A 63 -0.77 -1.65 9.46
C ILE A 63 -1.42 -1.64 10.84
N ILE A 64 -2.63 -2.18 10.96
CA ILE A 64 -3.34 -2.34 12.22
C ILE A 64 -3.00 -3.71 12.78
N ILE A 65 -2.31 -3.75 13.92
CA ILE A 65 -1.81 -4.97 14.53
C ILE A 65 -2.88 -5.58 15.44
N GLY A 66 -3.15 -6.87 15.27
CA GLY A 66 -3.98 -7.67 16.16
C GLY A 66 -3.14 -8.77 16.83
N TYR A 67 -3.53 -9.14 18.05
CA TYR A 67 -3.02 -10.34 18.72
C TYR A 67 -4.15 -11.34 18.93
N ASN A 68 -3.81 -12.60 19.19
CA ASN A 68 -4.77 -13.65 19.53
C ASN A 68 -5.79 -13.17 20.59
N GLY A 69 -7.06 -13.05 20.19
CA GLY A 69 -8.17 -12.63 21.06
C GLY A 69 -8.25 -11.14 21.40
N ILE A 70 -7.34 -10.31 20.87
CA ILE A 70 -7.32 -8.85 21.08
C ILE A 70 -7.22 -8.16 19.69
N PRO A 71 -8.37 -7.85 19.07
CA PRO A 71 -8.37 -7.15 17.79
C PRO A 71 -8.00 -5.69 18.05
N GLU A 72 -6.85 -5.26 17.51
CA GLU A 72 -6.28 -3.91 17.61
C GLU A 72 -5.60 -3.55 18.94
N VAL A 73 -4.28 -3.66 18.93
CA VAL A 73 -3.37 -3.24 20.01
C VAL A 73 -2.50 -2.04 19.67
N GLY A 74 -2.41 -1.70 18.39
CA GLY A 74 -1.43 -0.77 17.89
C GLY A 74 -1.50 -0.62 16.38
N SER A 75 -0.80 0.39 15.89
CA SER A 75 -0.66 0.66 14.47
C SER A 75 0.79 0.96 14.13
N CYS A 76 1.22 0.44 12.99
CA CYS A 76 2.53 0.72 12.40
C CYS A 76 2.38 1.28 10.98
N GLY A 77 3.44 1.90 10.48
CA GLY A 77 3.58 2.23 9.07
C GLY A 77 4.22 1.10 8.27
N GLY A 78 4.15 1.20 6.95
CA GLY A 78 4.89 0.33 6.04
C GLY A 78 5.05 0.98 4.66
N SER A 79 5.82 0.33 3.80
CA SER A 79 6.02 0.75 2.42
C SER A 79 5.76 -0.39 1.44
N ILE A 80 4.95 -0.14 0.42
CA ILE A 80 4.77 -1.07 -0.70
C ILE A 80 6.08 -1.15 -1.49
N ILE A 81 6.67 -2.34 -1.53
CA ILE A 81 7.94 -2.59 -2.24
C ILE A 81 7.75 -3.46 -3.49
N SER A 82 6.60 -4.11 -3.63
CA SER A 82 6.21 -4.86 -4.83
C SER A 82 4.68 -4.96 -4.91
N ILE A 83 4.17 -5.58 -5.98
CA ILE A 83 2.73 -5.82 -6.17
C ILE A 83 2.07 -6.62 -5.04
N ASN A 84 2.83 -7.37 -4.26
CA ASN A 84 2.32 -8.28 -3.23
C ASN A 84 3.09 -8.22 -1.91
N SER A 85 3.94 -7.22 -1.72
CA SER A 85 4.82 -7.14 -0.55
C SER A 85 4.87 -5.72 0.02
N VAL A 86 4.69 -5.66 1.34
CA VAL A 86 4.89 -4.47 2.17
C VAL A 86 6.09 -4.72 3.08
N LEU A 87 6.98 -3.75 3.15
CA LEU A 87 8.07 -3.71 4.12
C LEU A 87 7.64 -2.89 5.35
N SER A 88 7.93 -3.39 6.54
CA SER A 88 7.70 -2.69 7.81
C SER A 88 8.80 -3.07 8.82
N ALA A 89 8.76 -2.49 10.02
CA ALA A 89 9.71 -2.78 11.07
C ALA A 89 9.38 -4.10 11.78
N ALA A 90 10.40 -4.91 12.08
CA ALA A 90 10.23 -6.19 12.77
C ALA A 90 9.53 -6.05 14.14
N HIS A 91 9.83 -4.97 14.88
CA HIS A 91 9.28 -4.75 16.22
C HIS A 91 7.76 -4.52 16.25
N CYS A 92 7.14 -4.21 15.10
CA CYS A 92 5.69 -4.10 14.99
C CYS A 92 4.98 -5.43 15.26
N PHE A 93 5.71 -6.54 15.11
CA PHE A 93 5.24 -7.90 15.29
C PHE A 93 5.96 -8.61 16.45
N ASP A 94 6.50 -7.86 17.41
CA ASP A 94 7.00 -8.44 18.65
C ASP A 94 5.85 -8.95 19.52
N ALA A 95 6.06 -9.98 20.33
CA ALA A 95 5.07 -10.44 21.28
C ALA A 95 4.89 -9.43 22.43
N VAL A 96 3.67 -9.27 22.93
CA VAL A 96 3.37 -8.43 24.11
C VAL A 96 3.04 -9.30 25.32
N THR A 97 3.40 -8.83 26.51
CA THR A 97 3.10 -9.52 27.77
C THR A 97 2.14 -8.68 28.61
N VAL A 98 0.96 -9.24 28.91
CA VAL A 98 -0.05 -8.62 29.78
C VAL A 98 -0.34 -9.60 30.90
N SER A 99 -0.20 -9.17 32.16
CA SER A 99 -0.48 -10.01 33.34
C SER A 99 0.24 -11.37 33.33
N ASN A 100 1.52 -11.39 32.92
CA ASN A 100 2.35 -12.60 32.73
C ASN A 100 1.86 -13.57 31.64
N VAL A 101 0.90 -13.17 30.80
CA VAL A 101 0.46 -13.91 29.62
C VAL A 101 1.06 -13.28 28.38
N GLN A 102 1.67 -14.09 27.53
CA GLN A 102 2.28 -13.64 26.29
C GLN A 102 1.30 -13.79 25.13
N TYR A 103 1.13 -12.72 24.37
CA TYR A 103 0.30 -12.65 23.19
C TYR A 103 1.18 -12.51 21.95
N TYR A 104 0.87 -13.28 20.92
CA TYR A 104 1.54 -13.25 19.62
C TYR A 104 0.63 -12.61 18.57
N TYR A 105 1.26 -11.90 17.63
CA TYR A 105 0.53 -11.26 16.55
C TYR A 105 -0.27 -12.33 15.79
N ASP A 106 -1.40 -11.93 15.26
CA ASP A 106 -2.30 -12.82 14.55
C ASP A 106 -2.63 -12.26 13.17
N ILE A 107 -2.50 -13.11 12.16
CA ILE A 107 -2.71 -12.77 10.76
C ILE A 107 -4.18 -12.45 10.50
N GLU A 108 -5.12 -13.12 11.18
CA GLU A 108 -6.56 -12.92 10.96
C GLU A 108 -7.07 -11.58 11.50
N THR A 109 -6.45 -11.11 12.57
CA THR A 109 -6.80 -9.85 13.23
C THR A 109 -5.92 -8.68 12.79
N THR A 110 -4.81 -8.93 12.11
CA THR A 110 -3.94 -7.90 11.54
C THR A 110 -4.41 -7.50 10.15
N SER A 111 -4.46 -6.19 9.86
CA SER A 111 -4.91 -5.67 8.58
C SER A 111 -4.01 -4.57 8.04
N VAL A 112 -3.91 -4.48 6.71
CA VAL A 112 -3.16 -3.42 6.02
C VAL A 112 -4.14 -2.53 5.27
N TYR A 113 -3.92 -1.21 5.33
CA TYR A 113 -4.70 -0.21 4.60
C TYR A 113 -3.76 0.58 3.69
N ALA A 114 -4.15 0.73 2.42
CA ALA A 114 -3.34 1.39 1.39
C ALA A 114 -4.19 2.36 0.54
N GLY A 115 -3.55 3.43 0.04
CA GLY A 115 -4.17 4.38 -0.88
C GLY A 115 -5.14 5.38 -0.25
N GLY A 116 -5.07 5.58 1.07
CA GLY A 116 -5.81 6.64 1.78
C GLY A 116 -4.85 7.65 2.40
N ASN A 117 -5.32 8.89 2.57
CA ASN A 117 -4.60 10.00 3.20
C ASN A 117 -5.20 10.44 4.56
N GLY A 118 -6.29 9.82 4.99
CA GLY A 118 -7.00 10.15 6.23
C GLY A 118 -6.51 9.35 7.44
N ASP A 119 -7.44 8.94 8.30
CA ASP A 119 -7.15 8.12 9.47
C ASP A 119 -6.41 6.81 9.14
N LYS A 120 -5.89 6.13 10.17
CA LYS A 120 -5.18 4.85 10.07
C LYS A 120 -5.94 3.70 9.36
N ARG A 121 -7.23 3.86 9.08
CA ARG A 121 -8.09 2.91 8.34
C ARG A 121 -8.56 3.46 6.99
N SER A 122 -7.98 4.55 6.52
CA SER A 122 -8.30 5.14 5.24
C SER A 122 -7.74 4.30 4.09
N GLY A 123 -8.46 4.29 2.97
CA GLY A 123 -8.09 3.53 1.78
C GLY A 123 -8.61 2.09 1.77
N THR A 124 -7.97 1.26 0.94
CA THR A 124 -8.39 -0.13 0.71
C THR A 124 -7.78 -1.04 1.75
N LYS A 125 -8.64 -1.82 2.44
CA LYS A 125 -8.21 -2.91 3.33
C LYS A 125 -7.67 -4.08 2.52
N LEU A 126 -6.49 -4.56 2.87
CA LEU A 126 -5.80 -5.70 2.25
C LEU A 126 -5.62 -6.81 3.29
N GLU A 127 -5.90 -8.04 2.86
CA GLU A 127 -5.74 -9.24 3.67
C GLU A 127 -4.30 -9.77 3.59
N ILE A 128 -3.77 -10.22 4.72
CA ILE A 128 -2.38 -10.67 4.84
C ILE A 128 -2.34 -12.19 4.69
N LYS A 129 -1.46 -12.70 3.82
CA LYS A 129 -1.24 -14.16 3.68
C LYS A 129 -0.10 -14.67 4.55
N LYS A 130 0.91 -13.83 4.80
CA LYS A 130 2.13 -14.21 5.50
C LYS A 130 2.82 -12.98 6.08
N ILE A 131 3.37 -13.13 7.28
CA ILE A 131 4.27 -12.17 7.91
C ILE A 131 5.63 -12.87 8.04
N VAL A 132 6.70 -12.21 7.55
CA VAL A 132 8.07 -12.71 7.63
C VAL A 132 8.87 -11.73 8.47
N VAL A 133 9.27 -12.17 9.66
CA VAL A 133 10.12 -11.39 10.57
C VAL A 133 11.54 -11.94 10.46
N HIS A 134 12.53 -11.05 10.32
CA HIS A 134 13.93 -11.44 10.27
C HIS A 134 14.35 -12.04 11.63
N PRO A 135 15.19 -13.12 11.66
CA PRO A 135 15.70 -13.67 12.90
C PRO A 135 16.53 -12.64 13.68
N ARG A 136 16.58 -12.78 15.00
CA ARG A 136 17.46 -11.95 15.86
C ARG A 136 18.85 -12.57 15.96
#